data_AF-A0A7W0N5K1-F1
#
_entry.id   AF-A0A7W0N5K1-F1
#
_cell.length_a   1.000
_cell.length_b   1.000
_cell.length_c   1.000
_cell.angle_alpha   90.00
_cell.angle_beta   90.00
_cell.angle_gamma   90.00
#
_symmetry.space_group_name_H-M   'P 1'
#
loop_
_entity.id
_entity.type
_entity.pdbx_description
1 polymer ?
#
loop_
_entity_poly.entity_id
_entity_poly.type
_entity_poly.pdbx_seq_one_letter_code
_entity_poly.pdbx_strand_id
1 'polypeptide(L)' 'MAKTIGIDLGTTNSCMAVLEGSEPTVIPNAEGGRTTPSVV' A
#
# COMPACT_ATOMS: atom_id res chain seq x y z
N MET A 1 -11.91 10.92 10.39
CA MET A 1 -10.74 11.48 9.68
C MET A 1 -10.19 10.42 8.75
N ALA A 2 -9.79 10.80 7.53
CA ALA A 2 -9.02 9.89 6.68
C ALA A 2 -7.63 9.63 7.31
N LYS A 3 -7.13 8.39 7.23
CA LYS A 3 -5.75 8.08 7.63
C LYS A 3 -4.80 8.51 6.51
N THR A 4 -3.67 9.14 6.85
CA THR A 4 -2.56 9.31 5.89
C THR A 4 -1.93 7.93 5.63
N ILE A 5 -1.58 7.67 4.37
CA ILE A 5 -0.91 6.43 3.96
C ILE A 5 0.45 6.73 3.35
N GLY A 6 1.37 5.78 3.48
CA GLY A 6 2.60 5.73 2.71
C GLY A 6 2.35 5.02 1.38
N ILE A 7 2.85 5.59 0.30
CA ILE A 7 2.78 5.01 -1.05
C ILE A 7 4.20 4.88 -1.57
N ASP A 8 4.59 3.64 -1.86
CA ASP A 8 5.78 3.35 -2.65
C ASP A 8 5.37 3.21 -4.11
N LEU A 9 5.81 4.16 -4.94
CA LEU A 9 5.50 4.21 -6.37
C LEU A 9 6.70 3.68 -7.17
N GLY A 10 6.82 2.36 -7.22
CA GLY A 10 7.88 1.69 -7.97
C GLY A 10 7.55 1.55 -9.45
N THR A 11 8.59 1.41 -10.28
CA THR A 11 8.46 1.27 -11.73
C THR A 11 7.73 -0.01 -12.16
N THR A 12 7.91 -1.12 -11.44
CA THR A 12 7.29 -2.42 -11.76
C THR A 12 6.09 -2.73 -10.88
N ASN A 13 6.21 -2.46 -9.58
CA ASN A 13 5.15 -2.67 -8.61
C ASN A 13 5.05 -1.46 -7.68
N SER A 14 3.85 -1.20 -7.19
CA SER A 14 3.55 -0.23 -6.15
C SER A 14 3.04 -0.92 -4.90
N CYS A 15 3.25 -0.30 -3.75
CA CYS A 15 2.84 -0.80 -2.44
C CYS A 15 2.25 0.33 -1.60
N MET A 16 1.31 -0.01 -0.71
CA MET A 16 0.65 0.95 0.18
C MET A 16 0.72 0.45 1.62
N ALA A 17 0.99 1.35 2.56
CA ALA A 17 1.00 1.05 3.98
C ALA A 17 0.33 2.15 4.81
N VAL A 18 -0.18 1.77 5.96
CA VAL A 18 -0.76 2.67 6.97
C VAL A 18 -0.20 2.32 8.34
N LEU A 19 -0.14 3.30 9.24
CA LEU A 19 0.13 3.03 10.65
C LEU A 19 -1.16 2.57 11.33
N GLU A 20 -1.15 1.36 11.89
CA GLU A 20 -2.19 0.84 12.76
C GLU A 20 -1.65 0.80 14.20
N GLY A 21 -2.14 1.71 15.03
CA GLY A 21 -1.51 1.96 16.33
C GLY A 21 -0.09 2.50 16.14
N SER A 22 0.90 1.76 16.65
CA SER A 22 2.33 2.06 16.49
C SER A 22 3.02 1.21 15.42
N GLU A 23 2.29 0.32 14.73
CA GLU A 23 2.87 -0.64 13.80
C GLU A 23 2.55 -0.33 12.34
N PRO A 24 3.54 -0.35 11.43
CA PRO A 24 3.30 -0.20 10.00
C PRO A 24 2.65 -1.48 9.44
N THR A 25 1.51 -1.31 8.77
CA THR A 25 0.76 -2.41 8.17
C THR A 25 0.60 -2.18 6.67
N VAL A 26 1.01 -3.17 5.87
CA VAL A 26 0.81 -3.17 4.41
C VAL A 26 -0.64 -3.47 4.07
N ILE A 27 -1.23 -2.62 3.24
CA ILE A 27 -2.64 -2.71 2.83
C ILE A 27 -2.75 -3.70 1.67
N PRO A 28 -3.61 -4.74 1.75
CA PRO A 28 -3.87 -5.61 0.61
C PRO A 28 -4.65 -4.86 -0.48
N ASN A 29 -4.34 -5.13 -1.75
CA ASN A 29 -5.10 -4.66 -2.89
C ASN A 29 -6.40 -5.46 -3.09
N ALA A 30 -7.20 -5.10 -4.09
CA ALA A 30 -8.48 -5.73 -4.36
C ALA A 30 -8.36 -7.23 -4.70
N GLU A 31 -7.19 -7.66 -5.20
CA GLU A 31 -6.86 -9.04 -5.55
C GLU A 31 -6.31 -9.84 -4.36
N GLY A 32 -6.19 -9.22 -3.17
CA GLY A 32 -5.64 -9.83 -1.97
C GLY A 32 -4.11 -9.89 -1.90
N GLY A 33 -3.42 -9.36 -2.92
CA GLY A 33 -1.97 -9.16 -2.93
C GLY A 33 -1.55 -7.96 -2.10
N ARG A 34 -0.26 -7.85 -1.76
CA ARG A 34 0.31 -6.71 -1.01
C ARG A 34 1.04 -5.69 -1.90
N THR A 35 1.13 -5.97 -3.19
CA THR A 35 1.74 -5.12 -4.20
C THR A 35 0.87 -5.16 -5.45
N THR A 36 0.83 -4.04 -6.16
CA THR A 36 0.08 -3.91 -7.41
C THR A 36 1.05 -3.63 -8.56
N PRO A 37 1.01 -4.35 -9.69
CA PRO A 37 1.82 -4.01 -10.86
C PRO A 37 1.55 -2.56 -11.31
N SER A 38 2.61 -1.81 -11.58
CA SER A 38 2.54 -0.41 -11.98
C SER A 38 2.26 -0.27 -13.48
N VAL A 39 1.05 -0.69 -13.89
CA VAL A 39 0.55 -0.63 -15.27
C VAL A 39 -0.88 -0.08 -15.27
N VAL A 40 -1.32 0.51 -16.40
CA VAL A 40 -2.68 1.06 -16.58
C VAL A 40 -3.42 0.26 -17.64
#